data_AF-A0A2V9Z1J0-F1
#
_entry.id   AF-A0A2V9Z1J0-F1
#
_cell.length_a   1.000
_cell.length_b   1.000
_cell.length_c   1.000
_cell.angle_alpha   90.00
_cell.angle_beta   90.00
_cell.angle_gamma   90.00
#
_symmetry.space_group_name_H-M   'P 1'
#
loop_
_entity.id
_entity.type
_entity.pdbx_description
1 polymer ?
#
loop_
_entity_poly.entity_id
_entity_poly.type
_entity_poly.pdbx_seq_one_letter_code
_entity_poly.pdbx_strand_id
1 'polypeptide(L)'
;MRMELIQPFINAADAVLSETLQSTAKIGDVSMEEETYRRRGVAAMITIVGDIEGRVIFDLDPPTAAKIAGHFAGGEVEATDEIVR
;
A
#
# COMPACT_ATOMS: atom_id res chain seq x y z
N MET A 1 -5.46 -3.09 18.35
CA MET A 1 -5.92 -1.75 17.89
C MET A 1 -7.43 -1.75 17.81
N ARG A 2 -8.11 -0.61 18.02
CA ARG A 2 -9.56 -0.50 17.82
C ARG A 2 -9.85 -0.40 16.32
N MET A 3 -10.82 -1.16 15.82
CA MET A 3 -11.20 -1.19 14.39
C MET A 3 -11.60 0.19 13.85
N GLU A 4 -12.21 1.02 14.69
CA GLU A 4 -12.62 2.39 14.37
C GLU A 4 -11.45 3.29 13.91
N LEU A 5 -10.22 2.99 14.36
CA LEU A 5 -9.03 3.75 13.98
C LEU A 5 -8.43 3.30 12.65
N ILE A 6 -8.80 2.12 12.15
CA ILE A 6 -8.27 1.54 10.89
C ILE A 6 -9.17 1.92 9.70
N GLN A 7 -10.49 2.01 9.93
CA GLN A 7 -11.46 2.30 8.87
C GLN A 7 -11.12 3.53 8.00
N PRO A 8 -10.64 4.66 8.57
CA PRO A 8 -10.25 5.82 7.76
C PRO A 8 -9.13 5.51 6.76
N PHE A 9 -8.16 4.67 7.13
CA PHE A 9 -7.06 4.28 6.26
C PHE A 9 -7.53 3.35 5.13
N ILE A 10 -8.45 2.44 5.43
CA ILE A 10 -9.04 1.54 4.43
C ILE A 10 -9.81 2.36 3.39
N ASN A 11 -10.67 3.27 3.84
CA ASN A 11 -11.47 4.11 2.95
C ASN A 11 -10.59 5.02 2.10
N ALA A 12 -9.53 5.60 2.69
CA ALA A 12 -8.59 6.44 1.97
C ALA A 12 -7.80 5.63 0.91
N ALA A 13 -7.34 4.42 1.26
CA ALA A 13 -6.64 3.56 0.31
C ALA A 13 -7.53 3.19 -0.88
N ASP A 14 -8.79 2.82 -0.65
CA ASP A 14 -9.74 2.51 -1.73
C ASP A 14 -10.00 3.71 -2.63
N ALA A 15 -10.29 4.88 -2.05
CA ALA A 15 -10.56 6.10 -2.80
C ALA A 15 -9.34 6.52 -3.64
N VAL A 16 -8.17 6.63 -3.01
CA VAL A 16 -6.94 7.07 -3.69
C VAL A 16 -6.53 6.07 -4.76
N LEU A 17 -6.48 4.77 -4.46
CA LEU A 17 -6.06 3.78 -5.45
C LEU A 17 -7.05 3.68 -6.61
N SER A 18 -8.36 3.73 -6.34
CA SER A 18 -9.35 3.63 -7.40
C SER A 18 -9.37 4.83 -8.33
N GLU A 19 -9.24 6.04 -7.76
CA GLU A 19 -9.12 7.28 -8.54
C GLU A 19 -7.82 7.29 -9.35
N THR A 20 -6.71 6.99 -8.69
CA THR A 20 -5.38 7.15 -9.24
C THR A 20 -5.05 6.10 -10.31
N LEU A 21 -5.52 4.86 -10.15
CA LEU A 21 -5.32 3.77 -11.11
C LEU A 21 -6.46 3.67 -12.14
N GLN A 22 -7.48 4.53 -12.02
CA GLN A 22 -8.71 4.49 -12.83
C GLN A 22 -9.30 3.08 -12.93
N SER A 23 -9.24 2.34 -11.83
CA SER A 23 -9.57 0.91 -11.75
C SER A 23 -10.28 0.62 -10.44
N THR A 24 -11.08 -0.43 -10.39
CA THR A 24 -11.77 -0.80 -9.16
C THR A 24 -10.84 -1.61 -8.26
N ALA A 25 -10.34 -1.00 -7.18
CA ALA A 25 -9.67 -1.74 -6.11
C ALA A 25 -10.69 -2.61 -5.36
N LYS A 26 -10.27 -3.78 -4.89
CA LYS A 26 -11.08 -4.63 -4.00
C LYS A 26 -10.35 -4.77 -2.69
N ILE A 27 -10.96 -4.27 -1.62
CA ILE A 27 -10.48 -4.47 -0.26
C ILE A 27 -10.82 -5.91 0.16
N GLY A 28 -9.80 -6.67 0.56
CA GLY A 28 -9.96 -8.00 1.13
C GLY A 28 -10.34 -7.96 2.61
N ASP A 29 -10.41 -9.13 3.25
CA ASP A 29 -10.71 -9.23 4.67
C ASP A 29 -9.59 -8.62 5.52
N VAL A 30 -9.97 -7.78 6.48
CA VAL A 30 -9.05 -7.12 7.41
C VAL A 30 -8.80 -8.06 8.58
N SER A 31 -7.54 -8.42 8.80
CA SER A 31 -7.12 -9.27 9.92
C SER A 31 -6.04 -8.59 10.75
N MET A 32 -5.87 -9.09 11.98
CA MET A 32 -4.71 -8.76 12.81
C MET A 32 -3.58 -9.72 12.43
N GLU A 33 -2.45 -9.16 12.00
CA GLU A 33 -1.24 -9.95 11.74
C GLU A 33 -0.59 -10.34 13.06
N GLU A 34 -0.37 -11.64 13.27
CA GLU A 34 0.24 -12.19 14.50
C GLU A 34 1.76 -12.33 14.36
N GLU A 35 2.28 -12.36 13.12
CA GLU A 35 3.69 -12.49 12.85
C GLU A 35 4.42 -11.14 12.76
N THR A 36 5.76 -11.19 12.84
CA THR A 36 6.58 -10.00 12.59
C THR A 36 6.49 -9.60 11.12
N TYR A 37 6.15 -8.34 10.86
CA TYR A 37 6.10 -7.78 9.50
C TYR A 37 7.37 -8.10 8.71
N ARG A 38 7.19 -8.67 7.51
CA ARG A 38 8.25 -8.90 6.52
C ARG A 38 7.88 -8.16 5.24
N ARG A 39 8.81 -7.33 4.77
CA ARG A 39 8.69 -6.63 3.49
C ARG A 39 8.58 -7.64 2.35
N ARG A 40 7.53 -7.52 1.53
CA ARG A 40 7.27 -8.43 0.40
C ARG A 40 7.95 -7.95 -0.88
N GLY A 41 7.99 -6.65 -1.13
CA GLY A 41 8.63 -6.08 -2.32
C GLY A 41 9.03 -4.64 -2.11
N VAL A 42 8.19 -3.70 -2.55
CA VAL A 42 8.38 -2.26 -2.38
C VAL A 42 7.43 -1.75 -1.30
N ALA A 43 7.99 -1.15 -0.25
CA ALA A 43 7.19 -0.68 0.87
C ALA A 43 7.41 0.81 1.14
N ALA A 44 6.31 1.56 1.19
CA ALA A 44 6.27 2.89 1.76
C ALA A 44 5.84 2.78 3.23
N MET A 45 6.57 3.44 4.13
CA MET A 45 6.25 3.49 5.55
C MET A 45 5.98 4.93 5.97
N ILE A 46 4.84 5.14 6.62
CA ILE A 46 4.42 6.43 7.16
C ILE A 46 4.33 6.30 8.67
N THR A 47 5.12 7.08 9.40
CA THR A 47 5.05 7.17 10.86
C THR A 47 4.06 8.24 11.27
N ILE A 48 3.19 7.91 12.22
CA ILE A 48 2.18 8.80 12.77
C ILE A 48 2.57 9.09 14.22
N VAL A 49 2.63 10.38 14.57
CA VAL A 49 2.95 10.88 15.91
C VAL A 49 1.93 11.95 16.29
N GLY A 50 1.41 11.88 17.51
CA GLY A 50 0.37 12.79 18.01
C GLY A 50 -0.47 12.11 19.08
N ASP A 51 -1.78 12.39 19.08
CA ASP A 51 -2.74 11.72 19.98
C ASP A 51 -2.82 10.20 19.76
N ILE A 52 -2.40 9.75 18.57
CA ILE A 52 -2.23 8.35 18.22
C ILE A 52 -0.81 8.20 17.66
N GLU A 53 -0.08 7.22 18.20
CA GLU A 53 1.22 6.82 17.71
C GLU A 53 1.13 5.50 16.95
N GLY A 54 1.81 5.43 15.81
CA GLY A 54 1.81 4.21 15.02
C GLY A 54 2.55 4.33 13.70
N ARG A 55 2.39 3.31 12.87
CA ARG A 55 2.93 3.28 11.52
C ARG A 55 1.92 2.66 10.57
N VAL A 56 1.85 3.21 9.37
CA VAL A 56 1.15 2.61 8.23
C VAL A 56 2.22 2.13 7.27
N ILE A 57 2.09 0.89 6.81
CA ILE A 57 2.98 0.30 5.83
C ILE A 57 2.14 -0.08 4.62
N PHE A 58 2.49 0.48 3.47
CA PHE A 58 1.92 0.13 2.19
C PHE A 58 2.96 -0.67 1.40
N ASP A 59 2.77 -1.99 1.33
CA ASP A 59 3.72 -2.94 0.76
C ASP A 59 3.12 -3.61 -0.48
N LEU A 60 3.89 -3.60 -1.56
CA LEU A 60 3.53 -4.16 -2.86
C LEU A 60 4.56 -5.22 -3.24
N ASP A 61 4.09 -6.35 -3.79
CA ASP A 61 5.00 -7.27 -4.45
C ASP A 61 5.63 -6.60 -5.70
N PRO A 62 6.85 -7.00 -6.11
CA PRO A 62 7.57 -6.35 -7.21
C PRO A 62 6.77 -6.25 -8.54
N PRO A 63 6.07 -7.31 -9.01
CA PRO A 63 5.31 -7.18 -10.26
C PRO A 63 4.11 -6.23 -10.13
N THR A 64 3.47 -6.14 -8.96
CA THR A 64 2.41 -5.13 -8.73
C THR A 64 2.99 -3.71 -8.72
N ALA A 65 4.12 -3.50 -8.04
CA ALA A 65 4.79 -2.20 -8.00
C ALA A 65 5.18 -1.70 -9.39
N ALA A 66 5.77 -2.57 -10.22
CA ALA A 66 6.16 -2.24 -11.59
C ALA A 66 4.97 -1.87 -12.48
N LYS A 67 3.83 -2.57 -12.35
CA LYS A 67 2.60 -2.24 -13.08
C LYS A 67 2.04 -0.87 -12.71
N ILE A 68 2.02 -0.56 -11.41
CA ILE A 68 1.57 0.75 -10.92
C ILE A 68 2.51 1.85 -11.42
N ALA A 69 3.82 1.63 -11.35
CA ALA A 69 4.82 2.57 -11.88
C ALA A 69 4.65 2.79 -13.39
N GLY A 70 4.42 1.72 -14.16
CA GLY A 70 4.17 1.82 -15.59
C GLY A 70 2.90 2.59 -15.94
N HIS A 71 1.83 2.40 -15.15
CA HIS A 71 0.60 3.18 -15.29
C HIS A 71 0.88 4.69 -15.13
N PHE A 72 1.67 5.09 -14.14
CA PHE A 72 2.03 6.51 -13.94
C PHE A 72 3.02 7.04 -14.95
N ALA A 73 3.94 6.21 -15.43
CA ALA A 73 4.92 6.60 -16.44
C ALA A 73 4.33 6.65 -17.86
N GLY A 74 3.11 6.14 -18.07
CA GLY A 74 2.48 6.06 -19.39
C GLY A 74 3.10 5.01 -20.32
N GLY A 75 3.78 3.99 -19.77
CA GLY A 75 4.49 2.96 -20.53
C GLY A 75 4.84 1.74 -19.68
N GLU A 76 5.39 0.69 -20.30
CA GLU A 76 5.81 -0.50 -19.55
C GLU A 76 7.07 -0.21 -18.73
N VAL A 77 7.05 -0.67 -17.47
CA VAL A 77 8.17 -0.57 -16.54
C VAL A 77 8.52 -1.97 -16.09
N GLU A 78 9.77 -2.40 -16.34
CA GLU A 78 10.25 -3.70 -15.86
C GLU A 78 10.52 -3.65 -14.36
N ALA A 79 10.21 -4.73 -13.65
CA ALA A 79 10.51 -4.88 -12.23
C ALA A 79 12.02 -5.12 -12.03
N THR A 80 12.81 -4.04 -12.12
CA THR A 80 14.26 -4.06 -11.91
C THR A 80 14.61 -3.72 -10.46
N ASP A 81 15.78 -4.16 -10.00
CA ASP A 81 16.27 -3.88 -8.64
C ASP A 81 16.36 -2.38 -8.32
N GLU A 82 16.54 -1.51 -9.33
CA GLU A 82 16.57 -0.05 -9.13
C GLU A 82 15.20 0.54 -8.77
N ILE A 83 14.11 -0.07 -9.26
CA ILE A 83 12.74 0.37 -8.99
C ILE A 83 12.22 -0.24 -7.69
N VAL A 84 12.76 -1.41 -7.32
CA VAL A 84 12.30 -2.18 -6.16
C VAL A 84 13.05 -1.83 -4.86
N ARG A 85 14.09 -0.97 -4.92
CA ARG A 85 15.01 -0.72 -3.79
C ARG A 85 14.36 0.01 -2.60
#